data_AF-A0A1H4AV12-F1
#
_entry.id   AF-A0A1H4AV12-F1
#
_cell.length_a   1.000
_cell.length_b   1.000
_cell.length_c   1.000
_cell.angle_alpha   90.00
_cell.angle_beta   90.00
_cell.angle_gamma   90.00
#
_symmetry.space_group_name_H-M   'P 1'
#
loop_
_entity.id
_entity.type
_entity.pdbx_description
1 polymer ?
#
loop_
_entity_poly.entity_id
_entity_poly.type
_entity_poly.pdbx_seq_one_letter_code
_entity_poly.pdbx_strand_id
1 'polypeptide(L)'
;MFPADFPSLLGFGDERGVSPVIGTILMVAVTVILAATIGTFVLGVVDDWDEGEPLVTFQMHQDGTTVVLTHTGGETLDGENLYIVSELDGSLGNYAGTNGQACDMTVSTVRPGTECQISGAPSGDLSVVWRSNGRSAILFESRVFDGESTPTSTPTSTPTSTPTSTPTSTPTSTPTSTPTSTP
;
A
#
# COMPACT_ATOMS: atom_id res chain seq x y z
N MET A 1 86.06 -4.03 -1.95
CA MET A 1 85.58 -4.16 -0.56
C MET A 1 84.23 -3.49 -0.47
N PHE A 2 83.15 -4.23 -0.68
CA PHE A 2 81.76 -3.80 -0.48
C PHE A 2 81.08 -4.88 0.36
N PRO A 3 80.50 -4.53 1.51
CA PRO A 3 79.34 -5.25 2.02
C PRO A 3 78.09 -4.42 1.76
N ALA A 4 77.16 -5.02 1.02
CA ALA A 4 75.77 -4.60 0.98
C ALA A 4 75.10 -5.08 2.26
N ASP A 5 74.42 -4.18 2.97
CA ASP A 5 73.56 -4.54 4.11
C ASP A 5 72.18 -3.90 3.88
N PHE A 6 71.27 -4.71 3.38
CA PHE A 6 69.83 -4.44 3.33
C PHE A 6 69.13 -5.67 3.92
N PRO A 7 68.59 -5.61 5.15
CA PRO A 7 67.41 -6.36 5.52
C PRO A 7 66.19 -5.51 5.13
N SER A 8 65.30 -5.93 4.23
CA SER A 8 64.28 -6.98 4.44
C SER A 8 63.51 -6.73 5.75
N LEU A 9 62.20 -6.66 5.85
CA LEU A 9 61.09 -6.93 4.95
C LEU A 9 59.85 -6.48 5.77
N LEU A 10 58.80 -6.05 5.10
CA LEU A 10 57.45 -6.01 5.68
C LEU A 10 57.08 -7.39 6.27
N GLY A 11 56.48 -7.40 7.47
CA GLY A 11 55.92 -8.60 8.14
C GLY A 11 56.59 -8.84 9.49
N PHE A 12 55.92 -8.81 10.63
CA PHE A 12 54.55 -9.22 10.96
C PHE A 12 53.90 -8.09 11.79
N GLY A 13 52.68 -7.67 11.48
CA GLY A 13 51.52 -8.34 12.07
C GLY A 13 51.34 -7.80 13.49
N ASP A 14 50.86 -6.55 13.60
CA ASP A 14 50.48 -5.94 14.87
C ASP A 14 49.15 -6.59 15.31
N GLU A 15 49.15 -7.91 15.49
CA GLU A 15 48.07 -8.68 16.10
C GLU A 15 48.17 -8.51 17.61
N ARG A 16 48.00 -7.25 18.05
CA ARG A 16 47.52 -6.99 19.40
C ARG A 16 46.16 -7.67 19.50
N GLY A 17 46.14 -8.83 20.16
CA GLY A 17 44.90 -9.47 20.58
C GLY A 17 44.04 -8.43 21.28
N VAL A 18 42.91 -8.09 20.67
CA VAL A 18 41.90 -7.24 21.29
C VAL A 18 41.61 -7.82 22.68
N SER A 19 41.72 -6.99 23.72
CA SER A 19 41.55 -7.50 25.08
C SER A 19 40.14 -8.10 25.21
N PRO A 20 39.97 -9.23 25.94
CA PRO A 20 38.67 -9.88 26.07
C PRO A 20 37.56 -8.90 26.46
N VAL A 21 37.89 -7.92 27.32
CA VAL A 21 36.96 -6.88 27.78
C VAL A 21 36.65 -5.87 26.68
N ILE A 22 37.65 -5.36 25.95
CA ILE A 22 37.41 -4.39 24.87
C ILE A 22 36.61 -5.04 23.73
N GLY A 23 36.89 -6.30 23.42
CA GLY A 23 36.12 -7.07 22.44
C GLY A 23 34.66 -7.23 22.84
N THR A 24 34.38 -7.55 24.12
CA THR A 24 32.99 -7.67 24.60
C THR A 24 32.23 -6.35 24.58
N ILE A 25 32.86 -5.24 25.00
CA ILE A 25 32.22 -3.93 24.98
C ILE A 25 31.89 -3.54 23.54
N LEU A 26 32.82 -3.76 22.60
CA LEU A 26 32.60 -3.47 21.19
C LEU A 26 31.47 -4.33 20.61
N MET A 27 31.50 -5.64 20.88
CA MET A 27 30.47 -6.58 20.39
C MET A 27 29.08 -6.18 20.91
N VAL A 28 28.95 -5.92 22.21
CA VAL A 28 27.68 -5.51 22.81
C VAL A 28 27.24 -4.16 22.23
N ALA A 29 28.13 -3.17 22.12
CA ALA A 29 27.80 -1.86 21.58
C ALA A 29 27.21 -1.95 20.16
N VAL A 30 27.84 -2.70 19.26
CA VAL A 30 27.34 -2.86 17.88
C VAL A 30 26.00 -3.57 17.87
N THR A 31 25.82 -4.65 18.66
CA THR A 31 24.52 -5.35 18.71
C THR A 31 23.39 -4.49 19.26
N VAL A 32 23.67 -3.64 20.27
CA VAL A 32 22.69 -2.71 20.83
C VAL A 32 22.29 -1.66 19.80
N ILE A 33 23.26 -1.11 19.07
CA ILE A 33 22.99 -0.15 17.99
C ILE A 33 22.16 -0.81 16.89
N LEU A 34 22.55 -2.00 16.42
CA LEU A 34 21.81 -2.72 15.37
C LEU A 34 20.41 -3.12 15.83
N ALA A 35 20.25 -3.57 17.07
CA ALA A 35 18.93 -3.90 17.62
C ALA A 35 18.05 -2.65 17.73
N ALA A 36 18.61 -1.52 18.15
CA ALA A 36 17.88 -0.26 18.22
C ALA A 36 17.46 0.23 16.82
N THR A 37 18.36 0.20 15.83
CA THR A 37 18.04 0.68 14.47
C THR A 37 17.01 -0.22 13.79
N ILE A 38 17.16 -1.54 13.87
CA ILE A 38 16.17 -2.49 13.35
C ILE A 38 14.85 -2.32 14.10
N GLY A 39 14.88 -2.18 15.43
CA GLY A 39 13.68 -1.94 16.24
C GLY A 39 12.91 -0.69 15.81
N THR A 40 13.61 0.42 15.54
CA THR A 40 12.97 1.65 15.03
C THR A 40 12.43 1.50 13.62
N PHE A 41 13.10 0.74 12.76
CA PHE A 41 12.64 0.48 11.40
C PHE A 41 11.41 -0.43 11.38
N VAL A 42 11.37 -1.46 12.23
CA VAL A 42 10.22 -2.37 12.36
C VAL A 42 9.00 -1.61 12.86
N LEU A 43 9.13 -0.77 13.89
CA LEU A 43 7.99 0.03 14.39
C LEU A 43 7.44 0.98 13.32
N GLY A 44 8.31 1.61 12.52
CA GLY A 44 7.87 2.53 11.46
C GLY A 44 7.24 1.85 10.23
N VAL A 45 7.43 0.54 10.04
CA VAL A 45 6.87 -0.21 8.89
C VAL A 45 5.54 -0.89 9.25
N VAL A 46 5.28 -1.17 10.54
CA VAL A 46 4.01 -1.78 10.98
C VAL A 46 2.81 -0.85 10.72
N ASP A 47 2.99 0.47 10.82
CA ASP A 47 1.92 1.43 10.56
C ASP A 47 1.49 1.48 9.07
N ASP A 48 2.31 0.95 8.14
CA ASP A 48 2.04 0.95 6.70
C ASP A 48 1.41 -0.36 6.18
N TRP A 49 1.30 -1.40 7.01
CA TRP A 49 0.94 -2.75 6.57
C TRP A 49 -0.55 -3.13 6.68
N ASP A 50 -1.38 -2.37 7.38
CA ASP A 50 -2.76 -2.82 7.69
C ASP A 50 -3.86 -2.32 6.74
N GLU A 51 -3.65 -1.33 5.87
CA GLU A 51 -4.71 -0.89 4.95
C GLU A 51 -4.23 -0.76 3.51
N GLY A 52 -4.33 -1.87 2.77
CA GLY A 52 -4.39 -1.84 1.31
C GLY A 52 -5.61 -1.07 0.81
N GLU A 53 -5.57 -0.59 -0.43
CA GLU A 53 -6.75 0.00 -1.07
C GLU A 53 -7.87 -1.05 -1.11
N PRO A 54 -9.10 -0.71 -0.67
CA PRO A 54 -10.16 -1.71 -0.57
C PRO A 54 -10.66 -2.14 -1.96
N LEU A 55 -10.97 -3.44 -2.10
CA LEU A 55 -11.55 -3.97 -3.33
C LEU A 55 -13.08 -4.00 -3.23
N VAL A 56 -13.73 -3.02 -3.85
CA VAL A 56 -15.19 -2.90 -3.89
C VAL A 56 -15.70 -2.52 -5.28
N THR A 57 -16.99 -2.73 -5.50
CA THR A 57 -17.69 -2.33 -6.71
C THR A 57 -18.91 -1.48 -6.35
N PHE A 58 -19.03 -0.35 -7.03
CA PHE A 58 -20.18 0.54 -6.94
C PHE A 58 -20.93 0.56 -8.26
N GLN A 59 -22.23 0.78 -8.15
CA GLN A 59 -23.10 1.05 -9.27
C GLN A 59 -23.84 2.36 -9.00
N MET A 60 -23.87 3.23 -10.00
CA MET A 60 -24.63 4.47 -9.96
C MET A 60 -25.90 4.31 -10.78
N HIS A 61 -27.03 4.68 -10.18
CA HIS A 61 -28.30 4.87 -10.86
C HIS A 61 -28.72 6.33 -10.74
N GLN A 62 -29.18 6.93 -11.82
CA GLN A 62 -29.62 8.32 -11.83
C GLN A 62 -31.13 8.36 -12.11
N ASP A 63 -31.87 9.06 -11.26
CA ASP A 63 -33.29 9.36 -11.43
C ASP A 63 -33.47 10.88 -11.43
N GLY A 64 -33.48 11.47 -12.63
CA GLY A 64 -33.49 12.92 -12.81
C GLY A 64 -32.25 13.58 -12.21
N THR A 65 -32.47 14.44 -11.19
CA THR A 65 -31.39 15.12 -10.45
C THR A 65 -30.91 14.36 -9.22
N THR A 66 -31.51 13.20 -8.93
CA THR A 66 -31.14 12.37 -7.79
C THR A 66 -30.21 11.26 -8.25
N VAL A 67 -29.07 11.12 -7.58
CA VAL A 67 -28.10 10.05 -7.84
C VAL A 67 -28.16 9.04 -6.70
N VAL A 68 -28.36 7.78 -7.05
CA VAL A 68 -28.36 6.65 -6.13
C VAL A 68 -27.10 5.84 -6.37
N LEU A 69 -26.22 5.84 -5.39
CA LEU A 69 -24.98 5.08 -5.42
C LEU A 69 -25.12 3.83 -4.57
N THR A 70 -25.00 2.67 -5.20
CA THR A 70 -25.20 1.36 -4.57
C THR A 70 -23.86 0.64 -4.48
N HIS A 71 -23.48 0.22 -3.28
CA HIS A 71 -22.34 -0.67 -3.09
C HIS A 71 -22.79 -2.09 -3.44
N THR A 72 -22.33 -2.67 -4.55
CA THR A 72 -22.86 -3.95 -5.06
C THR A 72 -22.05 -5.16 -4.60
N GLY A 73 -20.81 -4.97 -4.11
CA GLY A 73 -19.98 -6.07 -3.66
C GLY A 73 -18.56 -5.66 -3.26
N GLY A 74 -17.89 -6.59 -2.58
CA GLY A 74 -16.55 -6.38 -2.03
C GLY A 74 -16.55 -6.32 -0.50
N GLU A 75 -15.56 -5.65 0.05
CA GLU A 75 -15.34 -5.50 1.49
C GLU A 75 -16.31 -4.49 2.14
N THR A 76 -16.52 -4.62 3.45
CA THR A 76 -17.28 -3.62 4.21
C THR A 76 -16.41 -2.41 4.48
N LEU A 77 -16.94 -1.22 4.25
CA LEU A 77 -16.22 0.04 4.38
C LEU A 77 -16.79 0.89 5.52
N ASP A 78 -15.93 1.69 6.14
CA ASP A 78 -16.35 2.75 7.03
C ASP A 78 -16.84 3.95 6.22
N GLY A 79 -18.05 4.41 6.50
CA GLY A 79 -18.62 5.58 5.84
C GLY A 79 -17.93 6.89 6.20
N GLU A 80 -17.14 6.92 7.27
CA GLU A 80 -16.32 8.08 7.61
C GLU A 80 -15.19 8.31 6.59
N ASN A 81 -14.68 7.22 6.03
CA ASN A 81 -13.54 7.19 5.11
C ASN A 81 -13.96 7.30 3.64
N LEU A 82 -15.26 7.33 3.34
CA LEU A 82 -15.78 7.42 1.98
C LEU A 82 -16.31 8.81 1.69
N TYR A 83 -15.68 9.48 0.74
CA TYR A 83 -16.01 10.82 0.30
C TYR A 83 -16.61 10.80 -1.10
N ILE A 84 -17.62 11.64 -1.32
CA ILE A 84 -18.11 11.93 -2.66
C ILE A 84 -17.52 13.26 -3.10
N VAL A 85 -16.90 13.27 -4.29
CA VAL A 85 -16.26 14.45 -4.86
C VAL A 85 -16.77 14.67 -6.27
N SER A 86 -17.26 15.88 -6.53
CA SER A 86 -17.56 16.40 -7.86
C SER A 86 -16.35 17.15 -8.39
N GLU A 87 -16.09 17.05 -9.69
CA GLU A 87 -15.05 17.86 -10.36
C GLU A 87 -15.32 19.37 -10.24
N LEU A 88 -16.60 19.76 -10.32
CA LEU A 88 -17.00 21.18 -10.39
C LEU A 88 -17.16 21.82 -9.01
N ASP A 89 -17.74 21.09 -8.06
CA ASP A 89 -18.08 21.62 -6.72
C ASP A 89 -17.13 21.15 -5.61
N GLY A 90 -16.21 20.23 -5.93
CA GLY A 90 -15.31 19.64 -4.96
C GLY A 90 -15.98 18.59 -4.07
N SER A 91 -15.54 18.50 -2.82
CA SER A 91 -16.02 17.46 -1.89
C SER A 91 -17.45 17.74 -1.43
N LEU A 92 -18.40 16.88 -1.81
CA LEU A 92 -19.80 16.97 -1.36
C LEU A 92 -19.97 16.51 0.09
N GLY A 93 -19.05 15.69 0.59
CA GLY A 93 -19.03 15.22 1.98
C GLY A 93 -18.64 13.76 2.08
N ASN A 94 -18.79 13.17 3.27
CA ASN A 94 -18.65 11.74 3.46
C ASN A 94 -19.98 11.03 3.71
N TYR A 95 -19.98 9.71 3.63
CA TYR A 95 -21.16 8.88 3.82
C TYR A 95 -21.70 8.95 5.25
N ALA A 96 -20.80 9.00 6.24
CA ALA A 96 -21.17 9.05 7.66
C ALA A 96 -21.67 10.43 8.12
N GLY A 97 -21.44 11.49 7.34
CA GLY A 97 -21.87 12.85 7.68
C GLY A 97 -20.96 13.63 8.63
N THR A 98 -19.82 13.07 9.00
CA THR A 98 -18.88 13.69 9.95
C THR A 98 -18.06 14.83 9.32
N ASN A 99 -17.90 14.84 8.00
CA ASN A 99 -17.13 15.83 7.25
C ASN A 99 -17.91 16.37 6.04
N GLY A 100 -19.10 16.88 6.30
CA GLY A 100 -20.10 17.18 5.27
C GLY A 100 -20.93 15.95 4.94
N GLN A 101 -22.18 16.17 4.57
CA GLN A 101 -23.15 15.11 4.36
C GLN A 101 -23.32 14.88 2.86
N ALA A 102 -22.70 13.83 2.33
CA ALA A 102 -22.86 13.49 0.90
C ALA A 102 -24.21 12.83 0.61
N CYS A 103 -24.65 11.95 1.50
CA CYS A 103 -25.89 11.16 1.34
C CYS A 103 -27.05 11.80 2.11
N ASP A 104 -28.28 11.73 1.62
CA ASP A 104 -29.47 12.24 2.29
C ASP A 104 -29.66 11.62 3.70
N MET A 105 -29.22 10.37 3.88
CA MET A 105 -29.17 9.67 5.17
C MET A 105 -27.74 9.35 5.56
N THR A 106 -27.42 9.44 6.85
CA THR A 106 -26.10 9.07 7.36
C THR A 106 -25.89 7.56 7.27
N VAL A 107 -24.76 7.17 6.69
CA VAL A 107 -24.36 5.77 6.54
C VAL A 107 -22.97 5.61 7.15
N SER A 108 -22.91 5.10 8.38
CA SER A 108 -21.64 4.88 9.08
C SER A 108 -20.92 3.60 8.64
N THR A 109 -21.65 2.60 8.14
CA THR A 109 -21.06 1.34 7.68
C THR A 109 -21.64 0.98 6.32
N VAL A 110 -20.78 0.88 5.32
CA VAL A 110 -21.16 0.58 3.93
C VAL A 110 -20.89 -0.89 3.65
N ARG A 111 -21.97 -1.66 3.49
CA ARG A 111 -21.94 -3.10 3.18
C ARG A 111 -22.47 -3.32 1.76
N PRO A 112 -22.22 -4.49 1.15
CA PRO A 112 -22.89 -4.82 -0.11
C PRO A 112 -24.42 -4.72 0.06
N GLY A 113 -25.08 -3.98 -0.82
CA GLY A 113 -26.49 -3.61 -0.78
C GLY A 113 -26.79 -2.26 -0.11
N THR A 114 -25.79 -1.56 0.44
CA THR A 114 -25.98 -0.21 0.98
C THR A 114 -26.13 0.80 -0.14
N GLU A 115 -27.12 1.68 0.00
CA GLU A 115 -27.41 2.75 -0.94
C GLU A 115 -27.17 4.12 -0.29
N CYS A 116 -26.52 5.01 -1.04
CA CYS A 116 -26.37 6.42 -0.73
C CYS A 116 -27.13 7.22 -1.78
N GLN A 117 -28.15 7.96 -1.35
CA GLN A 117 -28.90 8.84 -2.24
C GLN A 117 -28.39 10.27 -2.08
N ILE A 118 -28.18 10.95 -3.21
CA ILE A 118 -27.72 12.33 -3.27
C ILE A 118 -28.79 13.13 -4.00
N SER A 119 -29.61 13.87 -3.24
CA SER A 119 -30.63 14.74 -3.82
C SER A 119 -30.00 16.01 -4.37
N GLY A 120 -30.26 16.31 -5.65
CA GLY A 120 -29.73 17.50 -6.30
C GLY A 120 -28.22 17.42 -6.58
N ALA A 121 -27.74 16.24 -6.97
CA ALA A 121 -26.34 16.07 -7.34
C ALA A 121 -25.98 17.00 -8.52
N PRO A 122 -24.82 17.67 -8.48
CA PRO A 122 -24.37 18.49 -9.60
C PRO A 122 -24.10 17.59 -10.82
N SER A 123 -24.33 18.13 -12.01
CA SER A 123 -23.90 17.47 -13.24
C SER A 123 -22.39 17.55 -13.41
N GLY A 124 -21.84 16.60 -14.16
CA GLY A 124 -20.40 16.46 -14.34
C GLY A 124 -19.87 15.15 -13.74
N ASP A 125 -18.55 15.06 -13.64
CA ASP A 125 -17.89 13.84 -13.19
C ASP A 125 -17.92 13.74 -11.65
N LEU A 126 -18.48 12.63 -11.18
CA LEU A 126 -18.67 12.29 -9.77
C LEU A 126 -17.77 11.10 -9.43
N SER A 127 -17.00 11.26 -8.36
CA SER A 127 -16.06 10.24 -7.89
C SER A 127 -16.34 9.85 -6.44
N VAL A 128 -16.15 8.57 -6.17
CA VAL A 128 -16.12 8.00 -4.82
C VAL A 128 -14.67 7.83 -4.43
N VAL A 129 -14.24 8.57 -3.43
CA VAL A 129 -12.86 8.59 -2.96
C VAL A 129 -12.82 8.00 -1.56
N TRP A 130 -12.07 6.91 -1.41
CA TRP A 130 -11.72 6.39 -0.10
C TRP A 130 -10.47 7.08 0.41
N ARG A 131 -10.45 7.44 1.70
CA ARG A 131 -9.32 8.05 2.39
C ARG A 131 -9.11 7.37 3.73
N SER A 132 -7.89 6.91 4.00
CA SER A 132 -7.51 6.35 5.30
C SER A 132 -6.04 6.61 5.57
N ASN A 133 -5.69 7.04 6.79
CA ASN A 133 -4.32 7.19 7.27
C ASN A 133 -3.35 7.91 6.30
N GLY A 134 -3.84 8.95 5.60
CA GLY A 134 -3.06 9.73 4.63
C GLY A 134 -2.96 9.13 3.22
N ARG A 135 -3.56 7.97 2.98
CA ARG A 135 -3.74 7.36 1.66
C ARG A 135 -5.11 7.73 1.09
N SER A 136 -5.21 7.75 -0.23
CA SER A 136 -6.48 7.98 -0.93
C SER A 136 -6.55 7.19 -2.23
N ALA A 137 -7.71 6.63 -2.53
CA ALA A 137 -7.98 5.88 -3.75
C ALA A 137 -9.34 6.26 -4.34
N ILE A 138 -9.43 6.32 -5.66
CA ILE A 138 -10.72 6.46 -6.36
C ILE A 138 -11.30 5.05 -6.53
N LEU A 139 -12.44 4.80 -5.90
CA LEU A 139 -13.12 3.50 -5.94
C LEU A 139 -14.15 3.42 -7.08
N PHE A 140 -14.67 4.57 -7.50
CA PHE A 140 -15.66 4.67 -8.57
C PHE A 140 -15.64 6.07 -9.16
N GLU A 141 -15.87 6.17 -10.46
CA GLU A 141 -16.01 7.42 -11.19
C GLU A 141 -17.12 7.26 -12.23
N SER A 142 -18.03 8.23 -12.29
CA SER A 142 -19.05 8.28 -13.32
C SER A 142 -19.57 9.69 -13.52
N ARG A 143 -20.12 9.95 -14.71
CA ARG A 143 -20.72 11.23 -15.05
C ARG A 143 -22.21 11.28 -14.70
N VAL A 144 -22.63 12.38 -14.09
CA VAL A 144 -24.04 12.76 -13.84
C VAL A 144 -24.51 13.71 -14.95
N PHE A 145 -25.68 13.45 -15.53
CA PHE A 145 -26.21 14.22 -16.67
C PHE A 145 -27.37 15.14 -16.26
N ASP A 146 -27.49 16.31 -16.88
CA ASP A 146 -28.60 17.27 -16.62
C ASP A 146 -29.98 16.84 -17.17
N GLY A 147 -30.16 15.58 -17.56
CA GLY A 147 -31.43 15.02 -18.04
C GLY A 147 -31.70 15.12 -19.56
N GLU A 148 -30.81 15.72 -20.37
CA GLU A 148 -31.04 15.92 -21.82
C GLU A 148 -30.49 14.79 -22.72
N SER A 149 -29.59 13.93 -22.23
CA SER A 149 -29.11 12.79 -23.03
C SER A 149 -28.52 11.70 -22.16
N THR A 150 -29.04 10.48 -22.30
CA THR A 150 -28.48 9.27 -21.70
C THR A 150 -27.45 8.69 -22.68
N PRO A 151 -26.14 8.94 -22.56
CA PRO A 151 -25.18 8.11 -23.27
C PRO A 151 -25.18 6.72 -22.63
N THR A 152 -25.25 5.69 -23.47
CA THR A 152 -25.06 4.30 -23.07
C THR A 152 -23.65 4.15 -22.48
N SER A 153 -23.56 3.88 -21.18
CA SER A 153 -22.29 3.54 -20.53
C SER A 153 -21.75 2.26 -21.15
N THR A 154 -20.66 2.37 -21.92
CA THR A 154 -19.84 1.20 -22.28
C THR A 154 -18.91 0.97 -21.10
N PRO A 155 -19.10 -0.07 -20.26
CA PRO A 155 -18.18 -0.32 -19.16
C PRO A 155 -16.81 -0.71 -19.74
N THR A 156 -15.86 0.23 -19.72
CA THR A 156 -14.45 -0.08 -20.00
C THR A 156 -13.75 -0.32 -18.68
N SER A 157 -14.02 -1.46 -18.05
CA SER A 157 -13.15 -1.97 -16.99
C SER A 157 -11.92 -2.58 -17.65
N THR A 158 -10.88 -1.79 -17.90
CA THR A 158 -9.53 -2.34 -18.11
C THR A 158 -8.70 -2.08 -16.85
N PRO A 159 -8.78 -2.92 -15.82
CA PRO A 159 -7.78 -2.88 -14.76
C PRO A 159 -6.43 -3.28 -15.39
N THR A 160 -5.55 -2.30 -15.62
CA THR A 160 -4.14 -2.59 -15.96
C THR A 160 -3.42 -2.94 -14.68
N SER A 161 -3.63 -4.16 -14.19
CA SER A 161 -2.66 -4.76 -13.27
C SER A 161 -1.48 -5.25 -14.11
N THR A 162 -0.41 -4.46 -14.19
CA THR A 162 0.92 -5.00 -14.54
C THR A 162 1.66 -5.31 -13.24
N PRO A 163 1.49 -6.50 -12.64
CA PRO A 163 2.39 -6.93 -11.58
C PRO A 163 3.73 -7.28 -12.21
N THR A 164 4.70 -6.36 -12.21
CA THR A 164 6.11 -6.72 -12.44
C THR A 164 6.63 -7.40 -11.18
N SER A 165 6.27 -8.67 -11.02
CA SER A 165 6.97 -9.57 -10.11
C SER A 165 7.96 -10.39 -10.92
N THR A 166 9.21 -9.93 -10.99
CA THR A 166 10.33 -10.80 -11.36
C THR A 166 11.05 -11.21 -10.08
N PRO A 167 10.59 -12.26 -9.36
CA PRO A 167 11.41 -12.87 -8.32
C PRO A 167 12.48 -13.73 -9.00
N THR A 168 13.70 -13.20 -9.17
CA THR A 168 14.87 -14.03 -9.49
C THR A 168 15.28 -14.80 -8.23
N SER A 169 14.63 -15.92 -7.96
CA SER A 169 15.16 -16.94 -7.06
C SER A 169 15.74 -18.06 -7.92
N THR A 170 17.07 -18.10 -8.03
CA THR A 170 17.77 -19.29 -8.51
C THR A 170 18.21 -20.09 -7.29
N PRO A 171 17.48 -21.15 -6.88
CA PRO A 171 17.98 -22.07 -5.88
C PRO A 171 18.98 -23.04 -6.53
N THR A 172 20.28 -22.81 -6.32
CA THR A 172 21.30 -23.83 -6.60
C THR A 172 21.29 -24.84 -5.46
N SER A 173 20.51 -25.91 -5.62
CA SER A 173 20.71 -27.13 -4.84
C SER A 173 21.34 -28.17 -5.77
N THR A 174 22.61 -28.49 -5.54
CA THR A 174 23.29 -29.62 -6.17
C THR A 174 23.22 -30.80 -5.21
N PRO A 175 22.31 -31.78 -5.40
CA PRO A 175 22.44 -33.06 -4.74
C PRO A 175 23.36 -33.96 -5.56
N THR A 176 24.59 -34.21 -5.09
CA THR A 176 25.40 -35.33 -5.59
C THR A 176 25.18 -36.52 -4.67
N SER A 177 24.22 -37.37 -5.00
CA SER A 177 24.16 -38.74 -4.52
C SER A 177 24.75 -39.66 -5.61
N THR A 178 25.93 -40.20 -5.36
CA THR A 178 26.43 -41.37 -6.11
C THR A 178 26.40 -42.57 -5.18
N PRO A 179 25.45 -43.50 -5.35
CA PRO A 179 25.50 -44.80 -4.70
C PRO A 179 26.27 -45.82 -5.57
N THR A 180 27.07 -46.67 -4.90
CA THR A 180 27.28 -48.11 -5.23
C THR A 180 28.22 -48.39 -6.43
N SER A 181 29.11 -49.38 -6.50
CA SER A 181 29.45 -50.60 -5.73
C SER A 181 30.84 -51.06 -6.17
N THR A 182 31.59 -51.65 -5.24
CA THR A 182 32.72 -52.58 -5.48
C THR A 182 32.22 -53.84 -6.21
N PRO A 183 33.01 -54.43 -7.13
CA PRO A 183 33.98 -55.47 -6.77
C PRO A 183 35.43 -55.11 -7.11
#